data_AF-A0A2T4V4Q2-F1
#
_entry.id   AF-A0A2T4V4Q2-F1
#
_cell.length_a   1.000
_cell.length_b   1.000
_cell.length_c   1.000
_cell.angle_alpha   90.00
_cell.angle_beta   90.00
_cell.angle_gamma   90.00
#
_symmetry.space_group_name_H-M   'P 1'
#
loop_
_entity.id
_entity.type
_entity.pdbx_description
1 polymer ?
#
loop_
_entity_poly.entity_id
_entity_poly.type
_entity_poly.pdbx_seq_one_letter_code
_entity_poly.pdbx_strand_id
1 'polypeptide(L)'
;MQNTLEVRLFADDARQFLPPNIGVERGLARRVLLKLDDPLVDQIRQYEQEKRRHESIAVTYWEIHRKYTPEELKQAELFWLRVRPFFEPTGEDCGTEYDETKACPQCGFGAKQVGPLHLDLKRIPKRDIARTLGGEIVVSARLADKLSTAGLCGYELGPVVSRNGTPTPDWYQILLPEGSLELAPQTQVGHSFFAPEPDSARCPNGHVIGFTVLSEVFIQRSSLSTADWFCTRQFLGERFGPYRPEPLLLISQRLHQLLVSHKVKRFDVEVAHLV
;
A
#
# COMPACT_ATOMS: atom_id res chain seq x y z
N MET A 1 18.99 2.55 9.51
CA MET A 1 17.90 3.02 8.63
C MET A 1 18.03 4.51 8.39
N GLN A 2 17.80 4.98 7.16
CA GLN A 2 17.72 6.41 6.83
C GLN A 2 16.31 6.75 6.35
N ASN A 3 15.67 7.73 7.01
CA ASN A 3 14.35 8.23 6.66
C ASN A 3 14.47 9.58 5.95
N THR A 4 13.91 9.67 4.75
CA THR A 4 13.82 10.91 3.97
C THR A 4 12.37 11.18 3.64
N LEU A 5 11.90 12.40 3.82
CA LEU A 5 10.57 12.84 3.44
C LEU A 5 10.65 13.60 2.11
N GLU A 6 9.93 13.11 1.09
CA GLU A 6 9.59 13.92 -0.06
C GLU A 6 8.32 14.71 0.24
N VAL A 7 8.35 16.02 -0.03
CA VAL A 7 7.19 16.90 0.06
C VAL A 7 7.07 17.67 -1.25
N ARG A 8 5.86 17.86 -1.73
CA ARG A 8 5.55 18.79 -2.82
C ARG A 8 4.55 19.81 -2.32
N LEU A 9 4.96 21.07 -2.37
CA LEU A 9 4.09 22.20 -2.06
C LEU A 9 3.70 22.91 -3.36
N PHE A 10 2.57 23.61 -3.39
CA PHE A 10 2.32 24.56 -4.49
C PHE A 10 3.46 25.56 -4.60
N ALA A 11 3.85 25.91 -5.83
CA ALA A 11 5.02 26.74 -6.07
C ALA A 11 4.92 28.13 -5.39
N ASP A 12 3.74 28.74 -5.40
CA ASP A 12 3.54 30.06 -4.79
C ASP A 12 3.64 30.01 -3.27
N ASP A 13 3.04 29.00 -2.64
CA ASP A 13 3.17 28.74 -1.21
C ASP A 13 4.63 28.47 -0.82
N ALA A 14 5.32 27.67 -1.63
CA ALA A 14 6.72 27.34 -1.42
C ALA A 14 7.65 28.56 -1.52
N ARG A 15 7.34 29.55 -2.37
CA ARG A 15 8.13 30.79 -2.48
C ARG A 15 7.92 31.73 -1.30
N GLN A 16 6.73 31.72 -0.71
CA GLN A 16 6.41 32.54 0.46
C GLN A 16 7.06 32.00 1.73
N PHE A 17 7.04 30.67 1.88
CA PHE A 17 7.36 30.01 3.14
C PHE A 17 8.76 29.36 3.16
N LEU A 18 9.27 28.85 2.03
CA LEU A 18 10.58 28.18 2.00
C LEU A 18 11.70 29.10 1.54
N PRO A 19 12.93 28.93 2.07
CA PRO A 19 14.11 29.60 1.53
C PRO A 19 14.28 29.32 0.03
N PRO A 20 14.80 30.29 -0.76
CA PRO A 20 14.89 30.16 -2.21
C PRO A 20 15.87 29.06 -2.66
N ASN A 21 16.77 28.59 -1.80
CA ASN A 21 17.71 27.51 -2.06
C ASN A 21 17.20 26.11 -1.68
N ILE A 22 15.99 25.98 -1.10
CA ILE A 22 15.45 24.70 -0.64
C ILE A 22 14.49 24.09 -1.67
N GLY A 23 14.83 22.91 -2.18
CA GLY A 23 13.99 22.18 -3.12
C GLY A 23 14.04 22.72 -4.56
N VAL A 24 13.36 22.02 -5.46
CA VAL A 24 13.38 22.25 -6.91
C VAL A 24 11.97 22.48 -7.43
N GLU A 25 11.74 23.58 -8.12
CA GLU A 25 10.46 23.85 -8.80
C GLU A 25 10.23 22.88 -9.97
N ARG A 26 9.01 22.35 -10.07
CA ARG A 26 8.54 21.37 -11.05
C ARG A 26 7.09 21.68 -11.43
N GLY A 27 6.92 22.56 -12.42
CA GLY A 27 5.60 23.01 -12.84
C GLY A 27 4.90 23.78 -11.73
N LEU A 28 3.70 23.35 -11.34
CA LEU A 28 2.90 23.99 -10.29
C LEU A 28 3.36 23.67 -8.87
N ALA A 29 4.36 22.80 -8.69
CA ALA A 29 4.82 22.37 -7.38
C ALA A 29 6.32 22.58 -7.18
N ARG A 30 6.73 22.81 -5.93
CA ARG A 30 8.13 22.75 -5.49
C ARG A 30 8.37 21.46 -4.72
N ARG A 31 9.30 20.65 -5.22
CA ARG A 31 9.69 19.37 -4.60
C ARG A 31 10.83 19.59 -3.61
N VAL A 32 10.64 19.14 -2.38
CA VAL A 32 11.62 19.22 -1.29
C VAL A 32 11.94 17.83 -0.78
N LEU A 33 13.20 17.56 -0.47
CA LEU A 33 13.67 16.34 0.18
C LEU A 33 14.28 16.72 1.51
N LEU A 34 13.70 16.23 2.61
CA LEU A 34 14.11 16.53 3.97
C LEU A 34 14.45 15.25 4.73
N LYS A 35 15.31 15.35 5.74
CA LYS A 35 15.33 14.29 6.77
C LYS A 35 14.05 14.41 7.60
N LEU A 36 13.57 13.30 8.15
CA LEU A 36 12.30 13.30 8.88
C LEU A 36 12.35 14.13 10.17
N ASP A 37 13.54 14.27 10.76
CA ASP A 37 13.85 15.07 11.96
C ASP A 37 14.29 16.51 11.64
N ASP A 38 14.24 16.92 10.37
CA ASP A 38 14.57 18.28 9.97
C ASP A 38 13.53 19.27 10.54
N PRO A 39 13.93 20.35 11.24
CA PRO A 39 13.00 21.33 11.80
C PRO A 39 12.04 21.95 10.77
N LEU A 40 12.42 21.97 9.49
CA LEU A 40 11.55 22.44 8.41
C LEU A 40 10.31 21.57 8.22
N VAL A 41 10.36 20.29 8.60
CA VAL A 41 9.19 19.39 8.56
C VAL A 41 8.08 19.92 9.49
N ASP A 42 8.45 20.35 10.70
CA ASP A 42 7.48 20.90 11.66
C ASP A 42 6.94 22.25 11.19
N GLN A 43 7.77 23.08 10.58
CA GLN A 43 7.32 24.36 10.01
C GLN A 43 6.34 24.13 8.84
N ILE A 44 6.63 23.18 7.93
CA ILE A 44 5.68 22.80 6.85
C ILE A 44 4.37 22.30 7.46
N ARG A 45 4.43 21.52 8.54
CA ARG A 45 3.24 21.03 9.25
C ARG A 45 2.38 22.18 9.76
N GLN A 46 2.99 23.16 10.42
CA GLN A 46 2.27 24.33 10.94
C GLN A 46 1.62 25.13 9.80
N TYR A 47 2.36 25.35 8.71
CA TYR A 47 1.86 26.09 7.56
C TYR A 47 0.69 25.37 6.86
N GLU A 48 0.78 24.06 6.67
CA GLU A 48 -0.31 23.24 6.13
C GLU A 48 -1.56 23.30 7.01
N GLN A 49 -1.40 23.25 8.34
CA GLN A 49 -2.52 23.38 9.28
C GLN A 49 -3.17 24.76 9.22
N GLU A 50 -2.38 25.83 9.07
CA GLU A 50 -2.90 27.18 8.90
C GLU A 50 -3.69 27.34 7.61
N LYS A 51 -3.17 26.80 6.48
CA LYS A 51 -3.89 26.79 5.21
C LYS A 51 -5.23 26.07 5.30
N ARG A 52 -5.27 24.93 5.98
CA ARG A 52 -6.51 24.14 6.14
C ARG A 52 -7.57 24.85 6.96
N ARG A 53 -7.18 25.68 7.94
CA ARG A 53 -8.12 26.54 8.67
C ARG A 53 -8.81 27.58 7.77
N HIS A 54 -8.23 27.86 6.62
CA HIS A 54 -8.76 28.75 5.59
C HIS A 54 -9.23 27.98 4.35
N GLU A 55 -9.62 26.70 4.52
CA GLU A 55 -10.16 25.84 3.45
C GLU A 55 -9.22 25.69 2.24
N SER A 56 -7.91 25.77 2.48
CA SER A 56 -6.86 25.64 1.47
C SER A 56 -5.83 24.58 1.90
N ILE A 57 -4.94 24.19 0.99
CA ILE A 57 -3.83 23.28 1.26
C ILE A 57 -2.55 23.86 0.65
N ALA A 58 -1.42 23.63 1.28
CA ALA A 58 -0.10 23.92 0.72
C ALA A 58 0.56 22.66 0.15
N VAL A 59 0.42 21.55 0.85
CA VAL A 59 1.06 20.27 0.51
C VAL A 59 0.16 19.49 -0.44
N THR A 60 0.66 19.24 -1.64
CA THR A 60 -0.04 18.50 -2.71
C THR A 60 0.33 17.02 -2.75
N TYR A 61 1.51 16.67 -2.22
CA TYR A 61 1.99 15.29 -2.15
C TYR A 61 3.07 15.17 -1.09
N TRP A 62 3.14 13.98 -0.49
CA TRP A 62 4.23 13.59 0.39
C TRP A 62 4.50 12.09 0.27
N GLU A 63 5.74 11.68 0.53
CA GLU A 63 6.09 10.26 0.69
C GLU A 63 7.31 10.12 1.60
N ILE A 64 7.22 9.22 2.57
CA ILE A 64 8.35 8.85 3.42
C ILE A 64 9.11 7.73 2.71
N HIS A 65 10.38 7.98 2.41
CA HIS A 65 11.32 7.04 1.84
C HIS A 65 12.19 6.47 2.96
N ARG A 66 12.05 5.18 3.23
CA ARG A 66 12.88 4.45 4.20
C ARG A 66 13.93 3.63 3.46
N LYS A 67 15.20 3.87 3.79
CA LYS A 67 16.32 3.08 3.26
C LYS A 67 16.89 2.20 4.35
N TYR A 68 16.81 0.90 4.11
CA TYR A 68 17.38 -0.13 4.96
C TYR A 68 18.73 -0.58 4.41
N THR A 69 19.66 -0.86 5.31
CA THR A 69 20.94 -1.48 4.99
C THR A 69 20.73 -2.96 4.62
N PRO A 70 21.68 -3.58 3.90
CA PRO A 70 21.61 -5.01 3.61
C PRO A 70 21.50 -5.88 4.87
N GLU A 71 22.14 -5.47 5.98
CA GLU A 71 22.07 -6.21 7.24
C GLU A 71 20.67 -6.08 7.89
N GLU A 72 20.07 -4.89 7.89
CA GLU A 72 18.69 -4.69 8.36
C GLU A 72 17.70 -5.56 7.58
N LEU A 73 17.81 -5.60 6.25
CA LEU A 73 16.96 -6.45 5.40
C LEU A 73 17.23 -7.95 5.57
N LYS A 74 18.40 -8.35 6.07
CA LYS A 74 18.73 -9.74 6.33
C LYS A 74 18.20 -10.20 7.69
N GLN A 75 18.15 -9.29 8.66
CA GLN A 75 17.71 -9.54 10.03
C GLN A 75 16.20 -9.39 10.23
N ALA A 76 15.52 -8.67 9.34
CA ALA A 76 14.07 -8.52 9.40
C ALA A 76 13.37 -9.89 9.34
N GLU A 77 12.32 -10.06 10.16
CA GLU A 77 11.47 -11.27 10.12
C GLU A 77 10.31 -11.10 9.13
N LEU A 78 9.85 -9.86 8.94
CA LEU A 78 8.63 -9.52 8.23
C LEU A 78 8.81 -8.20 7.45
N PHE A 79 8.17 -8.13 6.28
CA PHE A 79 8.16 -6.93 5.45
C PHE A 79 6.75 -6.49 5.10
N TRP A 80 6.50 -5.19 5.10
CA TRP A 80 5.38 -4.59 4.40
C TRP A 80 5.68 -4.56 2.90
N LEU A 81 4.93 -5.34 2.14
CA LEU A 81 5.05 -5.45 0.68
C LEU A 81 4.21 -4.39 -0.03
N ARG A 82 4.82 -3.64 -0.94
CA ARG A 82 4.17 -2.65 -1.79
C ARG A 82 4.39 -3.00 -3.25
N VAL A 83 3.36 -3.46 -3.96
CA VAL A 83 3.43 -3.80 -5.39
C VAL A 83 3.08 -2.57 -6.23
N ARG A 84 4.06 -2.01 -6.94
CA ARG A 84 3.95 -0.75 -7.70
C ARG A 84 4.77 -0.77 -9.00
N PRO A 85 4.40 0.04 -10.02
CA PRO A 85 3.19 0.85 -10.10
C PRO A 85 1.94 0.00 -10.32
N PHE A 86 0.80 0.53 -9.92
CA PHE A 86 -0.50 -0.06 -10.22
C PHE A 86 -0.81 -0.02 -11.72
N PHE A 87 -1.75 -0.85 -12.17
CA PHE A 87 -2.28 -0.77 -13.53
C PHE A 87 -3.81 -0.67 -13.55
N GLU A 88 -4.32 -0.16 -14.66
CA GLU A 88 -5.74 0.00 -14.96
C GLU A 88 -6.11 -0.76 -16.23
N PRO A 89 -7.36 -1.21 -16.36
CA PRO A 89 -8.52 -1.03 -15.45
C PRO A 89 -8.48 -1.89 -14.16
N THR A 90 -9.41 -1.64 -13.22
CA THR A 90 -9.64 -2.52 -12.04
C THR A 90 -10.33 -3.82 -12.44
N GLY A 91 -10.43 -4.78 -11.51
CA GLY A 91 -11.22 -6.00 -11.71
C GLY A 91 -12.71 -5.70 -11.97
N GLU A 92 -13.29 -4.79 -11.20
CA GLU A 92 -14.71 -4.39 -11.30
C GLU A 92 -15.03 -3.77 -12.68
N ASP A 93 -14.15 -2.89 -13.17
CA ASP A 93 -14.23 -2.30 -14.52
C ASP A 93 -14.12 -3.33 -15.67
N CYS A 94 -13.67 -4.55 -15.37
CA CYS A 94 -13.53 -5.65 -16.30
C CYS A 94 -14.63 -6.71 -16.15
N GLY A 95 -15.56 -6.55 -15.21
CA GLY A 95 -16.65 -7.49 -14.96
C GLY A 95 -16.41 -8.45 -13.80
N THR A 96 -15.45 -8.18 -12.92
CA THR A 96 -15.32 -8.93 -11.66
C THR A 96 -16.46 -8.54 -10.74
N GLU A 97 -17.21 -9.52 -10.26
CA GLU A 97 -18.33 -9.31 -9.36
C GLU A 97 -17.91 -9.43 -7.90
N TYR A 98 -18.55 -8.64 -7.04
CA TYR A 98 -18.34 -8.65 -5.59
C TYR A 98 -19.68 -8.79 -4.88
N ASP A 99 -19.77 -9.74 -3.95
CA ASP A 99 -20.88 -9.87 -3.02
C ASP A 99 -20.76 -8.78 -1.94
N GLU A 100 -21.62 -7.77 -2.03
CA GLU A 100 -21.70 -6.67 -1.07
C GLU A 100 -22.70 -6.90 0.06
N THR A 101 -23.38 -8.05 0.12
CA THR A 101 -24.46 -8.29 1.11
C THR A 101 -23.96 -8.22 2.55
N LYS A 102 -22.68 -8.53 2.78
CA LYS A 102 -21.99 -8.43 4.08
C LYS A 102 -21.06 -7.22 4.18
N ALA A 103 -21.00 -6.39 3.15
CA ALA A 103 -20.14 -5.23 3.16
C ALA A 103 -20.66 -4.16 4.12
N CYS A 104 -19.73 -3.51 4.83
CA CYS A 104 -20.07 -2.38 5.68
C CYS A 104 -20.59 -1.22 4.81
N PRO A 105 -21.79 -0.67 5.05
CA PRO A 105 -22.34 0.39 4.21
C PRO A 105 -21.54 1.70 4.28
N GLN A 106 -20.72 1.88 5.32
CA GLN A 106 -19.90 3.08 5.52
C GLN A 106 -18.57 3.02 4.78
N CYS A 107 -17.86 1.88 4.83
CA CYS A 107 -16.50 1.77 4.29
C CYS A 107 -16.33 0.68 3.22
N GLY A 108 -17.34 -0.13 2.93
CA GLY A 108 -17.24 -1.23 1.96
C GLY A 108 -16.45 -2.45 2.44
N PHE A 109 -15.87 -2.44 3.65
CA PHE A 109 -15.19 -3.59 4.23
C PHE A 109 -16.09 -4.83 4.25
N GLY A 110 -15.54 -6.00 3.92
CA GLY A 110 -16.25 -7.27 4.00
C GLY A 110 -16.91 -7.71 2.69
N ALA A 111 -16.86 -6.90 1.63
CA ALA A 111 -17.22 -7.34 0.30
C ALA A 111 -16.29 -8.48 -0.17
N LYS A 112 -16.85 -9.54 -0.75
CA LYS A 112 -16.09 -10.71 -1.20
C LYS A 112 -16.22 -10.87 -2.71
N GLN A 113 -15.10 -11.09 -3.40
CA GLN A 113 -15.12 -11.40 -4.83
C GLN A 113 -15.94 -12.69 -5.08
N VAL A 114 -16.77 -12.67 -6.11
CA VAL A 114 -17.55 -13.83 -6.55
C VAL A 114 -17.00 -14.31 -7.89
N GLY A 115 -16.48 -15.54 -7.91
CA GLY A 115 -15.94 -16.14 -9.13
C GLY A 115 -14.53 -15.64 -9.51
N PRO A 116 -14.15 -15.76 -10.79
CA PRO A 116 -12.80 -15.43 -11.25
C PRO A 116 -12.55 -13.92 -11.26
N LEU A 117 -11.26 -13.54 -11.24
CA LEU A 117 -10.85 -12.16 -11.48
C LEU A 117 -10.84 -11.86 -12.97
N HIS A 118 -11.71 -10.94 -13.42
CA HIS A 118 -11.74 -10.45 -14.79
C HIS A 118 -10.74 -9.31 -14.96
N LEU A 119 -9.90 -9.36 -15.99
CA LEU A 119 -8.95 -8.29 -16.32
C LEU A 119 -8.83 -8.04 -17.82
N ASP A 120 -8.34 -6.86 -18.18
CA ASP A 120 -7.76 -6.60 -19.49
C ASP A 120 -6.33 -7.17 -19.55
N LEU A 121 -6.21 -8.41 -20.03
CA LEU A 121 -4.94 -9.15 -20.07
C LEU A 121 -3.82 -8.42 -20.82
N LYS A 122 -4.14 -7.53 -21.77
CA LYS A 122 -3.15 -6.75 -22.53
C LYS A 122 -2.54 -5.62 -21.70
N ARG A 123 -3.20 -5.20 -20.63
CA ARG A 123 -2.79 -4.12 -19.73
C ARG A 123 -1.97 -4.62 -18.56
N ILE A 124 -2.00 -5.93 -18.27
CA ILE A 124 -1.15 -6.53 -17.24
C ILE A 124 0.32 -6.29 -17.63
N PRO A 125 1.12 -5.64 -16.76
CA PRO A 125 2.53 -5.42 -17.03
C PRO A 125 3.27 -6.74 -17.28
N LYS A 126 4.20 -6.76 -18.24
CA LYS A 126 5.04 -7.94 -18.55
C LYS A 126 6.10 -8.19 -17.45
N ARG A 127 5.65 -8.56 -16.25
CA ARG A 127 6.43 -8.81 -15.02
C ARG A 127 5.83 -9.98 -14.25
N ASP A 128 6.53 -10.46 -13.23
CA ASP A 128 6.08 -11.66 -12.51
C ASP A 128 5.03 -11.37 -11.42
N ILE A 129 4.89 -10.11 -11.01
CA ILE A 129 3.88 -9.65 -10.06
C ILE A 129 3.35 -8.29 -10.53
N ALA A 130 2.05 -8.09 -10.38
CA ALA A 130 1.39 -6.83 -10.68
C ALA A 130 0.18 -6.63 -9.75
N ARG A 131 -0.26 -5.38 -9.63
CA ARG A 131 -1.40 -4.99 -8.81
C ARG A 131 -2.25 -3.98 -9.55
N THR A 132 -3.56 -4.16 -9.58
CA THR A 132 -4.49 -3.19 -10.15
C THR A 132 -4.64 -1.98 -9.21
N LEU A 133 -5.31 -0.92 -9.65
CA LEU A 133 -5.75 0.13 -8.71
C LEU A 133 -6.87 -0.32 -7.75
N GLY A 134 -7.61 -1.39 -8.07
CA GLY A 134 -8.63 -1.98 -7.20
C GLY A 134 -8.07 -2.89 -6.10
N GLY A 135 -6.74 -3.06 -6.07
CA GLY A 135 -6.05 -3.82 -5.04
C GLY A 135 -5.74 -5.26 -5.39
N GLU A 136 -6.31 -5.77 -6.49
CA GLU A 136 -6.15 -7.15 -6.92
C GLU A 136 -4.70 -7.43 -7.32
N ILE A 137 -4.10 -8.47 -6.75
CA ILE A 137 -2.72 -8.87 -7.00
C ILE A 137 -2.72 -10.07 -7.93
N VAL A 138 -1.95 -9.99 -9.01
CA VAL A 138 -1.72 -11.11 -9.93
C VAL A 138 -0.25 -11.46 -10.00
N VAL A 139 0.03 -12.75 -10.17
CA VAL A 139 1.36 -13.31 -10.39
C VAL A 139 1.40 -14.11 -11.68
N SER A 140 2.55 -14.11 -12.36
CA SER A 140 2.75 -14.95 -13.54
C SER A 140 2.70 -16.43 -13.14
N ALA A 141 2.31 -17.30 -14.07
CA ALA A 141 2.34 -18.75 -13.87
C ALA A 141 3.71 -19.26 -13.43
N ARG A 142 4.78 -18.65 -13.96
CA ARG A 142 6.16 -18.94 -13.56
C ARG A 142 6.42 -18.60 -12.09
N LEU A 143 5.97 -17.43 -11.61
CA LEU A 143 6.15 -17.09 -10.20
C LEU A 143 5.28 -17.98 -9.31
N ALA A 144 4.04 -18.25 -9.70
CA ALA A 144 3.15 -19.18 -9.00
C ALA A 144 3.80 -20.56 -8.79
N ASP A 145 4.43 -21.11 -9.84
CA ASP A 145 5.21 -22.36 -9.76
C ASP A 145 6.35 -22.28 -8.74
N LYS A 146 7.09 -21.16 -8.69
CA LYS A 146 8.17 -20.97 -7.71
C LYS A 146 7.67 -20.84 -6.28
N LEU A 147 6.58 -20.12 -6.06
CA LEU A 147 5.95 -20.00 -4.74
C LEU A 147 5.51 -21.39 -4.24
N SER A 148 4.86 -22.17 -5.10
CA SER A 148 4.38 -23.53 -4.77
C SER A 148 5.54 -24.51 -4.53
N THR A 149 6.53 -24.54 -5.44
CA THR A 149 7.70 -25.43 -5.32
C THR A 149 8.51 -25.15 -4.05
N ALA A 150 8.58 -23.89 -3.62
CA ALA A 150 9.26 -23.50 -2.39
C ALA A 150 8.44 -23.79 -1.12
N GLY A 151 7.21 -24.31 -1.25
CA GLY A 151 6.33 -24.61 -0.11
C GLY A 151 5.95 -23.37 0.68
N LEU A 152 5.79 -22.22 0.01
CA LEU A 152 5.29 -21.01 0.65
C LEU A 152 3.79 -21.14 0.93
N CYS A 153 3.32 -20.55 2.03
CA CYS A 153 1.93 -20.66 2.46
C CYS A 153 1.31 -19.30 2.84
N GLY A 154 0.02 -19.30 3.19
CA GLY A 154 -0.75 -18.08 3.49
C GLY A 154 -1.41 -17.44 2.27
N TYR A 155 -1.53 -18.16 1.15
CA TYR A 155 -2.21 -17.69 -0.06
C TYR A 155 -2.90 -18.84 -0.79
N GLU A 156 -3.86 -18.49 -1.62
CA GLU A 156 -4.47 -19.34 -2.64
C GLU A 156 -4.26 -18.73 -4.02
N LEU A 157 -4.34 -19.56 -5.07
CA LEU A 157 -4.27 -19.12 -6.46
C LEU A 157 -5.67 -19.13 -7.07
N GLY A 158 -6.19 -17.93 -7.34
CA GLY A 158 -7.45 -17.73 -8.02
C GLY A 158 -7.29 -17.68 -9.55
N PRO A 159 -8.31 -18.09 -10.32
CA PRO A 159 -8.29 -17.98 -11.77
C PRO A 159 -8.39 -16.51 -12.22
N VAL A 160 -7.64 -16.18 -13.27
CA VAL A 160 -7.77 -14.90 -14.00
C VAL A 160 -8.39 -15.17 -15.36
N VAL A 161 -9.35 -14.35 -15.74
CA VAL A 161 -10.03 -14.42 -17.04
C VAL A 161 -9.94 -13.08 -17.76
N SER A 162 -10.08 -13.10 -19.08
CA SER A 162 -10.24 -11.89 -19.87
C SER A 162 -11.58 -11.21 -19.57
N ARG A 163 -11.76 -9.97 -20.03
CA ARG A 163 -13.06 -9.26 -19.98
C ARG A 163 -14.25 -10.10 -20.46
N ASN A 164 -14.04 -10.98 -21.43
CA ASN A 164 -15.08 -11.84 -22.01
C ASN A 164 -15.21 -13.20 -21.29
N GLY A 165 -14.58 -13.37 -20.12
CA GLY A 165 -14.60 -14.60 -19.34
C GLY A 165 -13.69 -15.71 -19.86
N THR A 166 -12.81 -15.45 -20.82
CA THR A 166 -11.87 -16.47 -21.32
C THR A 166 -10.72 -16.68 -20.33
N PRO A 167 -10.52 -17.88 -19.76
CA PRO A 167 -9.41 -18.13 -18.85
C PRO A 167 -8.03 -17.93 -19.50
N THR A 168 -7.07 -17.48 -18.70
CA THR A 168 -5.65 -17.47 -19.09
C THR A 168 -4.84 -18.41 -18.21
N PRO A 169 -3.95 -19.24 -18.79
CA PRO A 169 -3.02 -20.05 -18.00
C PRO A 169 -1.79 -19.25 -17.55
N ASP A 170 -1.61 -18.02 -18.02
CA ASP A 170 -0.38 -17.24 -17.83
C ASP A 170 -0.36 -16.47 -16.50
N TRP A 171 -1.53 -16.31 -15.88
CA TRP A 171 -1.73 -15.46 -14.71
C TRP A 171 -2.65 -16.10 -13.68
N TYR A 172 -2.30 -15.89 -12.42
CA TYR A 172 -3.12 -16.27 -11.27
C TYR A 172 -3.30 -15.07 -10.35
N GLN A 173 -4.47 -14.97 -9.75
CA GLN A 173 -4.73 -14.02 -8.66
C GLN A 173 -4.14 -14.59 -7.36
N ILE A 174 -3.45 -13.76 -6.59
CA ILE A 174 -3.11 -14.09 -5.20
C ILE A 174 -4.35 -13.76 -4.35
N LEU A 175 -4.97 -14.80 -3.82
CA LEU A 175 -6.06 -14.70 -2.86
C LEU A 175 -5.47 -14.89 -1.45
N LEU A 176 -5.72 -13.91 -0.58
CA LEU A 176 -5.21 -13.94 0.79
C LEU A 176 -6.35 -14.31 1.75
N PRO A 177 -6.10 -15.13 2.77
CA PRO A 177 -7.09 -15.43 3.79
C PRO A 177 -7.47 -14.16 4.57
N GLU A 178 -8.51 -14.25 5.39
CA GLU A 178 -8.89 -13.16 6.30
C GLU A 178 -7.68 -12.74 7.16
N GLY A 179 -7.53 -11.42 7.35
CA GLY A 179 -6.35 -10.82 7.96
C GLY A 179 -6.06 -11.37 9.34
N SER A 180 -4.82 -11.82 9.55
CA SER A 180 -4.36 -12.49 10.77
C SER A 180 -3.44 -11.62 11.62
N LEU A 181 -2.77 -10.63 11.02
CA LEU A 181 -1.83 -9.77 11.73
C LEU A 181 -2.52 -8.56 12.36
N GLU A 182 -2.25 -8.32 13.64
CA GLU A 182 -2.76 -7.14 14.34
C GLU A 182 -1.70 -6.04 14.31
N LEU A 183 -2.04 -4.88 13.75
CA LEU A 183 -1.21 -3.69 13.87
C LEU A 183 -1.04 -3.30 15.34
N ALA A 184 0.19 -3.02 15.74
CA ALA A 184 0.49 -2.53 17.07
C ALA A 184 0.26 -1.00 17.16
N PRO A 185 -0.10 -0.46 18.34
CA PRO A 185 -0.41 0.96 18.53
C PRO A 185 0.71 1.95 18.14
N GLN A 186 1.94 1.48 18.03
CA GLN A 186 3.09 2.24 17.55
C GLN A 186 2.97 2.60 16.06
N THR A 187 2.17 1.86 15.28
CA THR A 187 1.86 2.20 13.90
C THR A 187 0.89 3.38 13.87
N GLN A 188 1.40 4.55 13.49
CA GLN A 188 0.61 5.75 13.28
C GLN A 188 -0.08 5.69 11.91
N VAL A 189 -1.37 6.00 11.91
CA VAL A 189 -2.23 6.04 10.73
C VAL A 189 -3.06 7.32 10.76
N GLY A 190 -3.43 7.85 9.59
CA GLY A 190 -4.25 9.05 9.49
C GLY A 190 -4.45 9.51 8.05
N HIS A 191 -5.08 10.67 7.89
CA HIS A 191 -5.40 11.25 6.58
C HIS A 191 -4.15 11.64 5.79
N SER A 192 -3.24 12.37 6.42
CA SER A 192 -1.97 12.80 5.81
C SER A 192 -0.88 12.99 6.87
N PHE A 193 0.39 12.97 6.45
CA PHE A 193 1.51 13.16 7.37
C PHE A 193 1.53 14.55 8.05
N PHE A 194 1.04 15.59 7.37
CA PHE A 194 1.03 16.96 7.89
C PHE A 194 -0.28 17.36 8.57
N ALA A 195 -1.38 16.71 8.21
CA ALA A 195 -2.68 16.83 8.87
C ALA A 195 -3.28 15.42 9.03
N PRO A 196 -2.89 14.68 10.09
CA PRO A 196 -3.39 13.33 10.32
C PRO A 196 -4.89 13.28 10.61
N GLU A 197 -5.42 14.33 11.23
CA GLU A 197 -6.82 14.44 11.64
C GLU A 197 -7.45 15.75 11.13
N PRO A 198 -8.79 15.80 10.93
CA PRO A 198 -9.70 14.66 11.00
C PRO A 198 -9.49 13.68 9.85
N ASP A 199 -9.61 12.37 10.12
CA ASP A 199 -9.53 11.33 9.11
C ASP A 199 -10.90 10.71 8.80
N SER A 200 -11.48 11.11 7.67
CA SER A 200 -12.79 10.62 7.19
C SER A 200 -12.78 9.17 6.74
N ALA A 201 -11.61 8.56 6.53
CA ALA A 201 -11.51 7.15 6.16
C ALA A 201 -11.80 6.22 7.35
N ARG A 202 -11.66 6.72 8.59
CA ARG A 202 -11.92 5.91 9.80
C ARG A 202 -13.36 5.43 9.81
N CYS A 203 -13.53 4.11 9.82
CA CYS A 203 -14.86 3.51 9.94
C CYS A 203 -15.28 3.51 11.42
N PRO A 204 -16.49 3.98 11.78
CA PRO A 204 -16.98 3.96 13.16
C PRO A 204 -17.11 2.54 13.74
N ASN A 205 -17.16 1.51 12.88
CA ASN A 205 -17.18 0.10 13.28
C ASN A 205 -15.78 -0.49 13.50
N GLY A 206 -14.71 0.29 13.34
CA GLY A 206 -13.32 -0.14 13.57
C GLY A 206 -12.70 -1.00 12.45
N HIS A 207 -13.38 -1.18 11.32
CA HIS A 207 -12.83 -1.94 10.18
C HIS A 207 -11.64 -1.24 9.52
N VAL A 208 -11.81 0.06 9.27
CA VAL A 208 -10.80 0.93 8.66
C VAL A 208 -10.28 1.86 9.72
N ILE A 209 -8.97 1.84 9.95
CA ILE A 209 -8.33 2.60 11.04
C ILE A 209 -7.71 3.91 10.57
N GLY A 210 -7.74 4.21 9.28
CA GLY A 210 -7.32 5.51 8.74
C GLY A 210 -7.03 5.43 7.24
N PHE A 211 -6.70 6.57 6.64
CA PHE A 211 -6.47 6.64 5.20
C PHE A 211 -5.13 6.01 4.79
N THR A 212 -4.06 6.28 5.52
CA THR A 212 -2.72 5.76 5.19
C THR A 212 -1.81 5.61 6.41
N VAL A 213 -0.69 4.91 6.24
CA VAL A 213 0.33 4.71 7.27
C VAL A 213 1.28 5.90 7.30
N LEU A 214 1.49 6.47 8.49
CA LEU A 214 2.29 7.68 8.72
C LEU A 214 3.65 7.39 9.39
N SER A 215 3.84 6.18 9.93
CA SER A 215 5.07 5.75 10.59
C SER A 215 5.64 4.48 9.96
N GLU A 216 6.65 3.89 10.61
CA GLU A 216 7.00 2.49 10.37
C GLU A 216 5.83 1.58 10.78
N VAL A 217 5.79 0.37 10.20
CA VAL A 217 4.77 -0.63 10.52
C VAL A 217 5.25 -1.48 11.68
N PHE A 218 4.44 -1.56 12.73
CA PHE A 218 4.64 -2.41 13.89
C PHE A 218 3.49 -3.42 13.98
N ILE A 219 3.82 -4.68 14.20
CA ILE A 219 2.89 -5.81 14.26
C ILE A 219 3.02 -6.47 15.63
N GLN A 220 1.89 -6.83 16.24
CA GLN A 220 1.90 -7.58 17.49
C GLN A 220 2.45 -8.98 17.26
N ARG A 221 3.54 -9.34 17.95
CA ARG A 221 4.20 -10.65 17.75
C ARG A 221 3.27 -11.83 18.04
N SER A 222 2.34 -11.68 18.98
CA SER A 222 1.33 -12.69 19.32
C SER A 222 0.38 -13.03 18.17
N SER A 223 0.23 -12.15 17.17
CA SER A 223 -0.61 -12.37 15.98
C SER A 223 0.12 -13.10 14.84
N LEU A 224 1.44 -13.26 14.94
CA LEU A 224 2.24 -13.87 13.89
C LEU A 224 2.02 -15.39 13.81
N SER A 225 1.74 -15.88 12.61
CA SER A 225 1.67 -17.31 12.29
C SER A 225 2.88 -17.75 11.48
N THR A 226 2.93 -19.04 11.11
CA THR A 226 4.00 -19.61 10.27
C THR A 226 3.78 -19.39 8.77
N ALA A 227 2.91 -18.47 8.37
CA ALA A 227 2.62 -18.18 6.96
C ALA A 227 3.77 -17.42 6.28
N ASP A 228 3.70 -17.25 4.95
CA ASP A 228 4.62 -16.37 4.22
C ASP A 228 3.95 -15.16 3.62
N TRP A 229 2.68 -15.28 3.31
CA TRP A 229 1.81 -14.18 2.94
C TRP A 229 0.88 -13.85 4.10
N PHE A 230 0.71 -12.56 4.36
CA PHE A 230 -0.10 -12.06 5.44
C PHE A 230 -0.89 -10.82 5.02
N CYS A 231 -2.03 -10.63 5.67
CA CYS A 231 -2.79 -9.40 5.67
C CYS A 231 -2.99 -8.93 7.11
N THR A 232 -3.01 -7.61 7.31
CA THR A 232 -3.48 -7.06 8.59
C THR A 232 -4.99 -7.26 8.75
N ARG A 233 -5.43 -7.37 10.00
CA ARG A 233 -6.85 -7.38 10.34
C ARG A 233 -7.47 -6.00 10.13
N GLN A 234 -6.73 -4.95 10.43
CA GLN A 234 -7.16 -3.57 10.19
C GLN A 234 -6.92 -3.17 8.75
N PHE A 235 -7.86 -2.40 8.19
CA PHE A 235 -7.82 -1.90 6.82
C PHE A 235 -7.47 -0.41 6.82
N LEU A 236 -6.96 0.06 5.68
CA LEU A 236 -6.61 1.45 5.41
C LEU A 236 -7.21 1.91 4.08
N GLY A 237 -7.33 3.22 3.92
CA GLY A 237 -7.89 3.85 2.73
C GLY A 237 -9.39 4.05 2.82
N GLU A 238 -9.98 4.63 1.79
CA GLU A 238 -11.41 4.94 1.75
C GLU A 238 -12.09 4.26 0.58
N ARG A 239 -13.41 4.07 0.68
CA ARG A 239 -14.20 3.62 -0.45
C ARG A 239 -14.45 4.79 -1.40
N PHE A 240 -14.01 4.67 -2.65
CA PHE A 240 -14.27 5.65 -3.69
C PHE A 240 -14.50 4.96 -5.03
N GLY A 241 -15.77 4.86 -5.46
CA GLY A 241 -16.13 4.09 -6.65
C GLY A 241 -15.67 2.63 -6.52
N PRO A 242 -14.84 2.11 -7.46
CA PRO A 242 -14.32 0.74 -7.41
C PRO A 242 -13.18 0.55 -6.39
N TYR A 243 -12.63 1.64 -5.84
CA TYR A 243 -11.59 1.56 -4.81
C TYR A 243 -12.21 1.20 -3.47
N ARG A 244 -11.61 0.21 -2.81
CA ARG A 244 -12.04 -0.29 -1.51
C ARG A 244 -10.88 -0.14 -0.53
N PRO A 245 -11.16 0.02 0.78
CA PRO A 245 -10.12 -0.07 1.78
C PRO A 245 -9.41 -1.42 1.70
N GLU A 246 -8.13 -1.45 2.04
CA GLU A 246 -7.26 -2.60 1.88
C GLU A 246 -6.51 -2.90 3.18
N PRO A 247 -6.23 -4.18 3.50
CA PRO A 247 -5.27 -4.49 4.54
C PRO A 247 -3.85 -4.14 4.07
N LEU A 248 -2.91 -3.99 5.00
CA LEU A 248 -1.51 -4.05 4.65
C LEU A 248 -1.14 -5.47 4.25
N LEU A 249 -0.38 -5.59 3.17
CA LEU A 249 0.16 -6.86 2.69
C LEU A 249 1.54 -7.06 3.29
N LEU A 250 1.75 -8.14 4.03
CA LEU A 250 3.05 -8.45 4.61
C LEU A 250 3.58 -9.78 4.09
N ILE A 251 4.90 -9.89 4.01
CA ILE A 251 5.59 -11.08 3.56
C ILE A 251 6.69 -11.50 4.54
N SER A 252 6.87 -12.80 4.72
CA SER A 252 7.98 -13.35 5.51
C SER A 252 9.34 -13.05 4.87
N GLN A 253 10.41 -13.13 5.66
CA GLN A 253 11.78 -13.11 5.14
C GLN A 253 12.03 -14.18 4.07
N ARG A 254 11.43 -15.36 4.22
CA ARG A 254 11.57 -16.48 3.28
C ARG A 254 11.01 -16.13 1.90
N LEU A 255 9.80 -15.57 1.86
CA LEU A 255 9.19 -15.11 0.61
C LEU A 255 9.98 -13.94 0.02
N HIS A 256 10.40 -12.96 0.82
CA HIS A 256 11.25 -11.88 0.34
C HIS A 256 12.53 -12.40 -0.34
N GLN A 257 13.25 -13.34 0.28
CA GLN A 257 14.44 -13.97 -0.30
C GLN A 257 14.13 -14.69 -1.63
N LEU A 258 12.98 -15.35 -1.74
CA LEU A 258 12.54 -15.98 -2.99
C LEU A 258 12.35 -14.92 -4.09
N LEU A 259 11.62 -13.84 -3.80
CA LEU A 259 11.39 -12.76 -4.76
C LEU A 259 12.70 -12.12 -5.24
N VAL A 260 13.63 -11.87 -4.31
CA VAL A 260 14.96 -11.30 -4.61
C VAL A 260 15.81 -12.26 -5.44
N SER A 261 15.91 -13.53 -5.05
CA SER A 261 16.75 -14.52 -5.75
C SER A 261 16.26 -14.80 -7.17
N HIS A 262 14.95 -14.74 -7.39
CA HIS A 262 14.34 -14.83 -8.72
C HIS A 262 14.28 -13.51 -9.48
N LYS A 263 14.85 -12.42 -8.93
CA LYS A 263 14.90 -11.10 -9.55
C LYS A 263 13.52 -10.59 -9.96
N VAL A 264 12.50 -10.89 -9.15
CA VAL A 264 11.16 -10.33 -9.31
C VAL A 264 11.26 -8.80 -9.20
N LYS A 265 10.50 -8.09 -10.02
CA LYS A 265 10.51 -6.61 -10.09
C LYS A 265 9.12 -6.07 -9.81
N ARG A 266 9.00 -4.75 -9.65
CA ARG A 266 7.73 -4.02 -9.38
C ARG A 266 7.13 -4.28 -8.01
N PHE A 267 8.00 -4.49 -7.04
CA PHE A 267 7.65 -4.40 -5.64
C PHE A 267 8.75 -3.66 -4.89
N ASP A 268 8.35 -3.03 -3.80
CA ASP A 268 9.21 -2.47 -2.78
C ASP A 268 8.82 -3.10 -1.44
N VAL A 269 9.75 -3.08 -0.48
CA VAL A 269 9.52 -3.58 0.87
C VAL A 269 9.97 -2.55 1.90
N GLU A 270 9.23 -2.49 3.00
CA GLU A 270 9.67 -1.84 4.24
C GLU A 270 9.71 -2.86 5.36
N VAL A 271 10.65 -2.73 6.30
CA VAL A 271 10.69 -3.61 7.47
C VAL A 271 9.44 -3.38 8.32
N ALA A 272 8.76 -4.46 8.67
CA ALA A 272 7.69 -4.45 9.66
C ALA A 272 8.23 -5.00 10.97
N HIS A 273 8.17 -4.20 12.04
CA HIS A 273 8.75 -4.53 13.33
C HIS A 273 7.78 -5.33 14.18
N LEU A 274 8.26 -6.42 14.77
CA LEU A 274 7.47 -7.23 15.69
C LEU A 274 7.66 -6.72 17.12
N VAL A 275 6.55 -6.44 17.81
CA VAL A 275 6.51 -5.92 19.20
C VAL A 275 5.65 -6.76 20.13
#